data_AF-A0A1B1Y4R0-F1
#
_entry.id   AF-A0A1B1Y4R0-F1
#
_cell.length_a   1.000
_cell.length_b   1.000
_cell.length_c   1.000
_cell.angle_alpha   90.00
_cell.angle_beta   90.00
_cell.angle_gamma   90.00
#
_symmetry.space_group_name_H-M   'P 1'
#
loop_
_entity.id
_entity.type
_entity.pdbx_description
1 polymer ?
#
loop_
_entity_poly.entity_id
_entity_poly.type
_entity_poly.pdbx_seq_one_letter_code
_entity_poly.pdbx_strand_id
1 'polypeptide(L)'
;MKKHNFSAGPSILPQEVFQKASQAILDFDNTGLSLIEISHRSKEFVAVYDKAVALVKEILNVPATHEVLFLQGGASTQFLMTAINLMKVDGGKAAYINTGAWSNKALKEAKNFGEVIEVASSADTNHNYIPKGFNIPSDVDYVHYTSNNTIFGTQFKETPETDAVLVADMSSDIFSKPVDVSKFGIIYAGAQKNLGPAGATLVIIKKDILGNTGRTIPSMLDYQIHIKGESMFNTPPVFAIYVSMLNLEYMKAQGGLEAIAKKNEEKAALLYNEIDNNPSFINNVAKEDRSLMNVVFLLKDASKDAEFLAACNEAGISNVKGHRSVGGFRASIYNAMPIESVQALIDVMKKF
;
A
#
# COMPACT_ATOMS: atom_id res chain seq x y z
N MET A 1 -1.77 14.27 27.12
CA MET A 1 -1.55 14.81 25.76
C MET A 1 -1.92 13.74 24.74
N LYS A 2 -2.70 14.06 23.70
CA LYS A 2 -3.04 13.12 22.62
C LYS A 2 -1.76 12.74 21.87
N LYS A 3 -1.61 11.47 21.48
CA LYS A 3 -0.49 11.02 20.65
C LYS A 3 -0.90 11.05 19.17
N HIS A 4 -0.03 11.60 18.33
CA HIS A 4 -0.23 11.72 16.88
C HIS A 4 0.79 10.83 16.17
N ASN A 5 0.37 9.65 15.73
CA ASN A 5 1.28 8.65 15.17
C ASN A 5 1.30 8.71 13.62
N PHE A 6 2.42 9.18 13.06
CA PHE A 6 2.66 9.32 11.62
C PHE A 6 3.44 8.14 11.01
N SER A 7 3.43 6.98 11.68
CA SER A 7 4.14 5.79 11.23
C SER A 7 3.76 5.40 9.80
N ALA A 8 4.77 5.10 8.99
CA ALA A 8 4.61 4.72 7.59
C ALA A 8 4.22 3.25 7.37
N GLY A 9 4.19 2.45 8.43
CA GLY A 9 3.88 1.01 8.37
C GLY A 9 4.64 0.22 9.46
N PRO A 10 3.95 -0.41 10.43
CA PRO A 10 2.50 -0.43 10.62
C PRO A 10 1.93 0.96 10.91
N SER A 11 0.83 1.32 10.27
CA SER A 11 0.16 2.61 10.43
C SER A 11 -0.96 2.56 11.48
N ILE A 12 -1.56 3.72 11.74
CA ILE A 12 -2.76 3.83 12.57
C ILE A 12 -4.00 3.25 11.88
N LEU A 13 -4.94 2.76 12.69
CA LEU A 13 -6.29 2.38 12.29
C LEU A 13 -7.31 3.22 13.07
N PRO A 14 -8.58 3.30 12.61
CA PRO A 14 -9.65 3.96 13.36
C PRO A 14 -9.83 3.33 14.75
N GLN A 15 -10.13 4.15 15.77
CA GLN A 15 -10.25 3.67 17.15
C GLN A 15 -11.34 2.60 17.33
N GLU A 16 -12.46 2.72 16.60
CA GLU A 16 -13.55 1.74 16.62
C GLU A 16 -13.09 0.38 16.08
N VAL A 17 -12.23 0.37 15.05
CA VAL A 17 -11.66 -0.86 14.49
C VAL A 17 -10.79 -1.55 15.55
N PHE A 18 -9.95 -0.80 16.27
CA PHE A 18 -9.16 -1.36 17.37
C PHE A 18 -10.04 -1.96 18.47
N GLN A 19 -11.09 -1.26 18.88
CA GLN A 19 -12.01 -1.74 19.93
C GLN A 19 -12.69 -3.05 19.53
N LYS A 20 -13.25 -3.13 18.32
CA LYS A 20 -13.88 -4.34 17.79
C LYS A 20 -12.88 -5.48 17.62
N ALA A 21 -11.67 -5.20 17.14
CA ALA A 21 -10.61 -6.19 17.01
C ALA A 21 -10.16 -6.74 18.36
N SER A 22 -9.97 -5.88 19.37
CA SER A 22 -9.63 -6.30 20.72
C SER A 22 -10.72 -7.16 21.36
N GLN A 23 -11.99 -6.81 21.16
CA GLN A 23 -13.10 -7.60 21.69
C GLN A 23 -13.15 -9.00 21.05
N ALA A 24 -12.91 -9.11 19.74
CA ALA A 24 -12.92 -10.40 19.04
C ALA A 24 -11.82 -11.38 19.51
N ILE A 25 -10.75 -10.88 20.14
CA ILE A 25 -9.76 -11.74 20.80
C ILE A 25 -10.33 -12.35 22.08
N LEU A 26 -11.18 -11.61 22.81
CA LEU A 26 -11.75 -12.07 24.07
C LEU A 26 -12.99 -12.95 23.86
N ASP A 27 -13.89 -12.52 22.98
CA ASP A 27 -15.10 -13.22 22.60
C ASP A 27 -15.53 -12.74 21.20
N PHE A 28 -15.40 -13.62 20.21
CA PHE A 28 -15.74 -13.33 18.84
C PHE A 28 -17.25 -13.46 18.63
N ASP A 29 -17.91 -12.34 18.31
CA ASP A 29 -19.34 -12.27 18.00
C ASP A 29 -20.27 -12.94 19.03
N ASN A 30 -19.87 -12.92 20.32
CA ASN A 30 -20.59 -13.55 21.43
C ASN A 30 -20.75 -15.07 21.28
N THR A 31 -19.80 -15.71 20.59
CA THR A 31 -19.76 -17.17 20.45
C THR A 31 -19.23 -17.85 21.71
N GLY A 32 -18.62 -17.09 22.63
CA GLY A 32 -17.88 -17.60 23.78
C GLY A 32 -16.50 -18.16 23.42
N LEU A 33 -16.03 -17.94 22.19
CA LEU A 33 -14.74 -18.41 21.67
C LEU A 33 -13.92 -17.23 21.12
N SER A 34 -12.60 -17.31 21.19
CA SER A 34 -11.73 -16.31 20.58
C SER A 34 -11.66 -16.47 19.06
N LEU A 35 -11.61 -15.35 18.32
CA LEU A 35 -11.37 -15.35 16.87
C LEU A 35 -10.06 -16.07 16.50
N ILE A 36 -9.06 -16.03 17.37
CA ILE A 36 -7.75 -16.68 17.12
C ILE A 36 -7.71 -18.14 17.57
N GLU A 37 -8.83 -18.69 18.06
CA GLU A 37 -8.97 -20.09 18.45
C GLU A 37 -9.92 -20.87 17.53
N ILE A 38 -10.76 -20.18 16.74
CA ILE A 38 -11.67 -20.83 15.80
C ILE A 38 -10.95 -21.34 14.55
N SER A 39 -11.47 -22.43 13.98
CA SER A 39 -10.99 -22.97 12.72
C SER A 39 -11.24 -21.99 11.59
N HIS A 40 -10.25 -21.79 10.71
CA HIS A 40 -10.43 -21.03 9.47
C HIS A 40 -11.43 -21.68 8.48
N ARG A 41 -11.90 -22.90 8.77
CA ARG A 41 -12.97 -23.59 8.02
C ARG A 41 -14.33 -23.51 8.70
N SER A 42 -14.41 -22.91 9.89
CA SER A 42 -15.68 -22.74 10.59
C SER A 42 -16.57 -21.75 9.81
N LYS A 43 -17.88 -21.87 9.96
CA LYS A 43 -18.83 -21.00 9.26
C LYS A 43 -18.63 -19.54 9.62
N GLU A 44 -18.23 -19.30 10.87
CA GLU A 44 -17.99 -17.98 11.44
C GLU A 44 -16.78 -17.31 10.77
N PHE A 45 -15.65 -18.01 10.61
CA PHE A 45 -14.50 -17.42 9.93
C PHE A 45 -14.71 -17.30 8.41
N VAL A 46 -15.36 -18.29 7.78
CA VAL A 46 -15.70 -18.20 6.34
C VAL A 46 -16.55 -16.95 6.08
N ALA A 47 -17.52 -16.64 6.95
CA ALA A 47 -18.31 -15.42 6.83
C ALA A 47 -17.46 -14.14 6.94
N VAL A 48 -16.45 -14.11 7.82
CA VAL A 48 -15.48 -13.00 7.89
C VAL A 48 -14.72 -12.84 6.57
N TYR A 49 -14.20 -13.95 6.04
CA TYR A 49 -13.43 -13.93 4.80
C TYR A 49 -14.28 -13.48 3.61
N ASP A 50 -15.47 -14.06 3.45
CA ASP A 50 -16.40 -13.73 2.37
C ASP A 50 -16.81 -12.27 2.42
N LYS A 51 -17.07 -11.74 3.61
CA LYS A 51 -17.39 -10.32 3.81
C LYS A 51 -16.21 -9.42 3.45
N ALA A 52 -14.99 -9.80 3.84
CA ALA A 52 -13.78 -9.05 3.46
C ALA A 52 -13.63 -8.99 1.94
N VAL A 53 -13.75 -10.12 1.24
CA VAL A 53 -13.69 -10.21 -0.22
C VAL A 53 -14.80 -9.39 -0.87
N ALA A 54 -16.04 -9.50 -0.39
CA ALA A 54 -17.18 -8.75 -0.91
C ALA A 54 -16.98 -7.24 -0.77
N LEU A 55 -16.48 -6.77 0.38
CA LEU A 55 -16.16 -5.35 0.60
C LEU A 55 -15.08 -4.85 -0.36
N VAL A 56 -14.01 -5.63 -0.58
CA VAL A 56 -12.99 -5.26 -1.58
C VAL A 56 -13.62 -5.15 -2.97
N LYS A 57 -14.41 -6.16 -3.37
CA LYS A 57 -15.05 -6.20 -4.70
C LYS A 57 -15.99 -5.01 -4.90
N GLU A 58 -16.80 -4.68 -3.89
CA GLU A 58 -17.70 -3.54 -3.91
C GLU A 58 -16.96 -2.20 -3.93
N ILE A 59 -16.04 -1.97 -3.00
CA ILE A 59 -15.39 -0.67 -2.82
C ILE A 59 -14.55 -0.29 -4.05
N LEU A 60 -13.82 -1.25 -4.63
CA LEU A 60 -12.97 -1.00 -5.80
C LEU A 60 -13.64 -1.33 -7.14
N ASN A 61 -14.93 -1.67 -7.14
CA ASN A 61 -15.65 -2.12 -8.35
C ASN A 61 -14.87 -3.22 -9.11
N VAL A 62 -14.40 -4.25 -8.40
CA VAL A 62 -13.56 -5.31 -8.97
C VAL A 62 -14.36 -6.11 -10.01
N PRO A 63 -13.89 -6.22 -11.26
CA PRO A 63 -14.59 -6.98 -12.30
C PRO A 63 -14.67 -8.47 -11.98
N ALA A 64 -15.69 -9.16 -12.52
CA ALA A 64 -15.86 -10.61 -12.37
C ALA A 64 -14.72 -11.45 -12.98
N THR A 65 -13.92 -10.84 -13.87
CA THR A 65 -12.70 -11.43 -14.45
C THR A 65 -11.58 -11.59 -13.44
N HIS A 66 -11.67 -10.93 -12.29
CA HIS A 66 -10.66 -10.91 -11.25
C HIS A 66 -11.09 -11.68 -10.01
N GLU A 67 -10.10 -12.20 -9.27
CA GLU A 67 -10.28 -12.71 -7.93
C GLU A 67 -9.57 -11.85 -6.89
N VAL A 68 -10.05 -11.94 -5.65
CA VAL A 68 -9.50 -11.25 -4.49
C VAL A 68 -8.97 -12.29 -3.52
N LEU A 69 -7.71 -12.13 -3.13
CA LEU A 69 -7.01 -13.03 -2.21
C LEU A 69 -6.45 -12.25 -1.01
N PHE A 70 -6.38 -12.93 0.13
CA PHE A 70 -5.64 -12.48 1.31
C PHE A 70 -4.51 -13.46 1.62
N LEU A 71 -3.29 -13.08 1.28
CA LEU A 71 -2.10 -13.94 1.39
C LEU A 71 -1.14 -13.49 2.51
N GLN A 72 -0.26 -14.39 2.92
CA GLN A 72 0.84 -14.09 3.86
C GLN A 72 2.12 -13.65 3.13
N GLY A 73 3.17 -13.34 3.88
CA GLY A 73 4.51 -13.01 3.33
C GLY A 73 4.72 -11.53 2.99
N GLY A 74 3.65 -10.73 2.93
CA GLY A 74 3.74 -9.30 2.64
C GLY A 74 3.99 -9.00 1.16
N ALA A 75 4.00 -7.71 0.82
CA ALA A 75 4.31 -7.23 -0.53
C ALA A 75 5.67 -7.77 -1.06
N SER A 76 6.65 -7.98 -0.18
CA SER A 76 7.95 -8.54 -0.56
C SER A 76 7.84 -9.94 -1.17
N THR A 77 6.96 -10.81 -0.66
CA THR A 77 6.71 -12.11 -1.29
C THR A 77 6.05 -11.93 -2.65
N GLN A 78 5.19 -10.92 -2.81
CA GLN A 78 4.53 -10.63 -4.09
C GLN A 78 5.51 -10.18 -5.18
N PHE A 79 6.69 -9.65 -4.82
CA PHE A 79 7.74 -9.32 -5.79
C PHE A 79 8.18 -10.54 -6.59
N LEU A 80 8.50 -11.65 -5.92
CA LEU A 80 8.87 -12.90 -6.58
C LEU A 80 7.65 -13.68 -7.09
N MET A 81 6.53 -13.63 -6.36
CA MET A 81 5.32 -14.39 -6.69
C MET A 81 4.67 -13.86 -7.98
N THR A 82 4.72 -12.55 -8.22
CA THR A 82 4.34 -11.97 -9.52
C THR A 82 5.22 -12.51 -10.64
N ALA A 83 6.55 -12.42 -10.48
CA ALA A 83 7.48 -12.82 -11.53
C ALA A 83 7.35 -14.31 -11.89
N ILE A 84 7.31 -15.21 -10.89
CA ILE A 84 7.21 -16.66 -11.14
C ILE A 84 5.89 -17.09 -11.78
N ASN A 85 4.79 -16.35 -11.55
CA ASN A 85 3.46 -16.66 -12.08
C ASN A 85 3.15 -15.97 -13.43
N LEU A 86 3.92 -14.96 -13.84
CA LEU A 86 3.68 -14.24 -15.09
C LEU A 86 4.80 -14.46 -16.13
N MET A 87 6.07 -14.57 -15.72
CA MET A 87 7.18 -14.70 -16.68
C MET A 87 7.24 -16.10 -17.25
N LYS A 88 7.30 -16.21 -18.58
CA LYS A 88 7.50 -17.49 -19.26
C LYS A 88 8.86 -18.09 -18.92
N VAL A 89 8.95 -19.42 -18.87
CA VAL A 89 10.19 -20.18 -18.63
C VAL A 89 11.20 -19.92 -19.75
N ASP A 90 10.71 -19.88 -20.99
CA ASP A 90 11.51 -19.62 -22.18
C ASP A 90 11.30 -18.18 -22.63
N GLY A 91 12.37 -17.38 -22.63
CA GLY A 91 12.35 -16.01 -23.13
C GLY A 91 11.47 -15.02 -22.35
N GLY A 92 11.15 -15.31 -21.09
CA GLY A 92 10.30 -14.42 -20.28
C GLY A 92 10.92 -13.04 -20.05
N LYS A 93 10.10 -12.00 -20.21
CA LYS A 93 10.51 -10.59 -20.11
C LYS A 93 9.54 -9.78 -19.25
N ALA A 94 10.06 -8.89 -18.42
CA ALA A 94 9.24 -7.97 -17.63
C ALA A 94 9.75 -6.53 -17.74
N ALA A 95 8.84 -5.58 -17.93
CA ALA A 95 9.16 -4.15 -17.89
C ALA A 95 8.93 -3.58 -16.49
N TYR A 96 9.81 -2.71 -16.02
CA TYR A 96 9.71 -2.05 -14.72
C TYR A 96 9.86 -0.54 -14.83
N ILE A 97 8.93 0.18 -14.20
CA ILE A 97 9.03 1.64 -13.98
C ILE A 97 9.61 1.86 -12.58
N ASN A 98 10.89 2.22 -12.49
CA ASN A 98 11.63 2.28 -11.24
C ASN A 98 11.63 3.68 -10.58
N THR A 99 10.62 3.92 -9.75
CA THR A 99 10.40 5.22 -9.08
C THR A 99 10.75 5.22 -7.59
N GLY A 100 11.46 4.21 -7.09
CA GLY A 100 11.85 4.18 -5.70
C GLY A 100 12.36 2.84 -5.19
N ALA A 101 12.40 2.72 -3.87
CA ALA A 101 13.01 1.58 -3.18
C ALA A 101 12.19 0.30 -3.34
N TRP A 102 10.87 0.40 -3.52
CA TRP A 102 9.98 -0.76 -3.64
C TRP A 102 10.02 -1.33 -5.06
N SER A 103 9.91 -0.49 -6.09
CA SER A 103 10.19 -0.90 -7.48
C SER A 103 11.60 -1.46 -7.63
N ASN A 104 12.60 -0.85 -6.97
CA ASN A 104 13.98 -1.36 -6.96
C ASN A 104 14.14 -2.74 -6.30
N LYS A 105 13.26 -3.12 -5.38
CA LYS A 105 13.26 -4.46 -4.79
C LYS A 105 12.47 -5.45 -5.67
N ALA A 106 11.34 -5.01 -6.21
CA ALA A 106 10.52 -5.82 -7.09
C ALA A 106 11.28 -6.25 -8.36
N LEU A 107 11.99 -5.33 -9.04
CA LEU A 107 12.76 -5.70 -10.23
C LEU A 107 13.92 -6.65 -9.90
N LYS A 108 14.51 -6.55 -8.70
CA LYS A 108 15.62 -7.44 -8.30
C LYS A 108 15.18 -8.88 -8.17
N GLU A 109 13.99 -9.11 -7.61
CA GLU A 109 13.41 -10.46 -7.54
C GLU A 109 13.09 -11.00 -8.93
N ALA A 110 12.54 -10.18 -9.83
CA ALA A 110 12.18 -10.59 -11.18
C ALA A 110 13.38 -11.04 -12.04
N LYS A 111 14.58 -10.50 -11.80
CA LYS A 111 15.82 -10.93 -12.47
C LYS A 111 16.17 -12.39 -12.26
N ASN A 112 15.62 -13.04 -11.22
CA ASN A 112 15.80 -14.47 -10.99
C ASN A 112 14.95 -15.34 -11.93
N PHE A 113 14.01 -14.75 -12.68
CA PHE A 113 13.05 -15.48 -13.50
C PHE A 113 13.24 -15.21 -14.99
N GLY A 114 13.72 -14.04 -15.41
CA GLY A 114 14.04 -13.80 -16.82
C GLY A 114 14.62 -12.43 -17.07
N GLU A 115 14.44 -11.92 -18.28
CA GLU A 115 14.92 -10.59 -18.66
C GLU A 115 14.06 -9.51 -18.00
N VAL A 116 14.73 -8.47 -17.48
CA VAL A 116 14.09 -7.31 -16.86
C VAL A 116 14.54 -6.05 -17.59
N ILE A 117 13.57 -5.32 -18.14
CA ILE A 117 13.76 -4.07 -18.86
C ILE A 117 13.34 -2.92 -17.94
N GLU A 118 14.29 -2.09 -17.52
CA GLU A 118 13.99 -0.85 -16.80
C GLU A 118 13.60 0.22 -17.82
N VAL A 119 12.30 0.39 -18.06
CA VAL A 119 11.78 1.29 -19.11
C VAL A 119 11.82 2.76 -18.70
N ALA A 120 11.85 3.03 -17.40
CA ALA A 120 11.98 4.36 -16.83
C ALA A 120 12.52 4.26 -15.40
N SER A 121 13.25 5.29 -14.98
CA SER A 121 13.78 5.41 -13.62
C SER A 121 13.87 6.88 -13.22
N SER A 122 13.63 7.18 -11.94
CA SER A 122 13.92 8.49 -11.34
C SER A 122 15.10 8.45 -10.37
N ALA A 123 15.98 7.44 -10.50
CA ALA A 123 17.14 7.30 -9.63
C ALA A 123 18.16 8.45 -9.75
N ASP A 124 18.19 9.13 -10.89
CA ASP A 124 19.06 10.26 -11.21
C ASP A 124 18.90 11.45 -10.26
N THR A 125 17.71 11.62 -9.67
CA THR A 125 17.41 12.69 -8.68
C THR A 125 16.99 12.12 -7.33
N ASN A 126 17.42 10.90 -7.00
CA ASN A 126 17.02 10.21 -5.77
C ASN A 126 15.49 10.07 -5.64
N HIS A 127 14.84 9.73 -6.76
CA HIS A 127 13.42 9.37 -6.87
C HIS A 127 12.42 10.48 -6.50
N ASN A 128 12.80 11.74 -6.66
CA ASN A 128 11.95 12.88 -6.31
C ASN A 128 10.93 13.30 -7.39
N TYR A 129 10.80 12.53 -8.48
CA TYR A 129 9.76 12.72 -9.51
C TYR A 129 9.31 11.37 -10.10
N ILE A 130 8.25 11.38 -10.89
CA ILE A 130 7.77 10.27 -11.72
C ILE A 130 8.17 10.55 -13.18
N PRO A 131 9.01 9.71 -13.82
CA PRO A 131 9.40 9.89 -15.21
C PRO A 131 8.21 9.96 -16.17
N LYS A 132 8.35 10.73 -17.25
CA LYS A 132 7.32 10.92 -18.29
C LYS A 132 7.91 10.59 -19.67
N GLY A 133 7.05 10.32 -20.65
CA GLY A 133 7.47 10.17 -22.05
C GLY A 133 8.33 8.93 -22.35
N PHE A 134 8.27 7.90 -21.49
CA PHE A 134 8.94 6.62 -21.73
C PHE A 134 8.06 5.68 -22.54
N ASN A 135 8.69 4.76 -23.29
CA ASN A 135 7.99 3.76 -24.09
C ASN A 135 7.96 2.42 -23.35
N ILE A 136 6.79 1.79 -23.28
CA ILE A 136 6.63 0.45 -22.73
C ILE A 136 6.61 -0.55 -23.89
N PRO A 137 7.52 -1.54 -23.94
CA PRO A 137 7.49 -2.57 -24.97
C PRO A 137 6.21 -3.42 -24.87
N SER A 138 5.66 -3.85 -26.01
CA SER A 138 4.50 -4.73 -26.07
C SER A 138 4.86 -6.22 -26.00
N ASP A 139 6.13 -6.59 -26.20
CA ASP A 139 6.64 -7.96 -26.18
C ASP A 139 7.11 -8.42 -24.78
N VAL A 140 6.51 -7.89 -23.71
CA VAL A 140 6.79 -8.28 -22.32
C VAL A 140 5.64 -9.06 -21.72
N ASP A 141 5.95 -9.99 -20.82
CA ASP A 141 4.94 -10.78 -20.11
C ASP A 141 4.13 -9.92 -19.14
N TYR A 142 4.75 -8.89 -18.54
CA TYR A 142 4.07 -7.87 -17.74
C TYR A 142 4.89 -6.59 -17.57
N VAL A 143 4.21 -5.55 -17.12
CA VAL A 143 4.77 -4.26 -16.72
C VAL A 143 4.50 -4.07 -15.23
N HIS A 144 5.50 -3.65 -14.47
CA HIS A 144 5.37 -3.39 -13.04
C HIS A 144 5.67 -1.95 -12.68
N TYR A 145 4.84 -1.36 -11.82
CA TYR A 145 5.14 -0.08 -11.18
C TYR A 145 4.70 -0.04 -9.72
N THR A 146 5.27 0.91 -8.99
CA THR A 146 4.85 1.23 -7.62
C THR A 146 4.02 2.51 -7.66
N SER A 147 2.72 2.39 -7.38
CA SER A 147 1.76 3.51 -7.46
C SER A 147 2.09 4.66 -6.50
N ASN A 148 2.56 4.35 -5.29
CA ASN A 148 2.99 5.31 -4.28
C ASN A 148 4.32 4.92 -3.62
N ASN A 149 5.34 5.76 -3.76
CA ASN A 149 6.69 5.53 -3.26
C ASN A 149 6.84 6.04 -1.82
N THR A 150 6.48 5.20 -0.84
CA THR A 150 6.39 5.56 0.60
C THR A 150 7.63 6.26 1.19
N ILE A 151 8.83 5.97 0.68
CA ILE A 151 10.08 6.56 1.19
C ILE A 151 10.35 7.92 0.58
N PHE A 152 10.00 8.11 -0.69
CA PHE A 152 10.37 9.28 -1.50
C PHE A 152 9.23 10.30 -1.62
N GLY A 153 8.01 9.92 -1.24
CA GLY A 153 6.86 10.82 -1.25
C GLY A 153 6.40 11.20 -2.66
N THR A 154 6.69 10.36 -3.67
CA THR A 154 6.14 10.47 -5.02
C THR A 154 4.98 9.50 -5.23
N GLN A 155 4.00 9.89 -6.04
CA GLN A 155 2.82 9.08 -6.34
C GLN A 155 2.37 9.29 -7.79
N PHE A 156 2.07 8.19 -8.47
CA PHE A 156 1.44 8.23 -9.78
C PHE A 156 0.03 8.83 -9.68
N LYS A 157 -0.21 9.88 -10.47
CA LYS A 157 -1.52 10.52 -10.58
C LYS A 157 -2.45 9.71 -11.47
N GLU A 158 -1.89 9.11 -12.51
CA GLU A 158 -2.58 8.31 -13.51
C GLU A 158 -1.97 6.90 -13.61
N THR A 159 -2.78 5.94 -14.04
CA THR A 159 -2.33 4.58 -14.34
C THR A 159 -1.52 4.59 -15.63
N PRO A 160 -0.31 3.98 -15.66
CA PRO A 160 0.45 3.84 -16.91
C PRO A 160 -0.35 3.12 -18.00
N GLU A 161 -0.31 3.63 -19.23
CA GLU A 161 -0.97 3.01 -20.39
C GLU A 161 -0.08 1.94 -21.01
N THR A 162 -0.61 0.74 -21.23
CA THR A 162 0.09 -0.37 -21.87
C THR A 162 -0.89 -1.43 -22.36
N ASP A 163 -0.52 -2.15 -23.42
CA ASP A 163 -1.24 -3.34 -23.91
C ASP A 163 -0.81 -4.62 -23.18
N ALA A 164 0.31 -4.59 -22.47
CA ALA A 164 0.81 -5.72 -21.69
C ALA A 164 0.08 -5.83 -20.34
N VAL A 165 0.24 -6.98 -19.66
CA VAL A 165 -0.33 -7.19 -18.32
C VAL A 165 0.27 -6.16 -17.36
N LEU A 166 -0.57 -5.29 -16.78
CA LEU A 166 -0.12 -4.28 -15.82
C LEU A 166 -0.18 -4.81 -14.38
N VAL A 167 0.91 -4.64 -13.65
CA VAL A 167 1.06 -5.00 -12.23
C VAL A 167 1.39 -3.78 -11.39
N ALA A 168 0.69 -3.63 -10.27
CA ALA A 168 0.91 -2.50 -9.36
C ALA A 168 1.12 -2.94 -7.91
N ASP A 169 2.21 -2.44 -7.30
CA ASP A 169 2.30 -2.32 -5.85
C ASP A 169 1.47 -1.10 -5.41
N MET A 170 0.36 -1.35 -4.73
CA MET A 170 -0.52 -0.33 -4.14
C MET A 170 -0.48 -0.34 -2.61
N SER A 171 0.58 -0.89 -2.00
CA SER A 171 0.63 -1.08 -0.56
C SER A 171 0.30 0.18 0.23
N SER A 172 0.80 1.36 -0.18
CA SER A 172 0.63 2.62 0.59
C SER A 172 -0.57 3.47 0.20
N ASP A 173 -1.29 3.16 -0.87
CA ASP A 173 -2.36 4.01 -1.38
C ASP A 173 -3.58 3.23 -1.89
N ILE A 174 -3.61 1.90 -1.75
CA ILE A 174 -4.80 1.10 -1.98
C ILE A 174 -5.96 1.65 -1.14
N PHE A 175 -7.14 1.76 -1.74
CA PHE A 175 -8.33 2.37 -1.14
C PHE A 175 -8.18 3.85 -0.72
N SER A 176 -7.18 4.59 -1.20
CA SER A 176 -7.04 6.03 -0.91
C SER A 176 -7.82 6.93 -1.89
N LYS A 177 -8.10 6.41 -3.09
CA LYS A 177 -8.80 7.06 -4.20
C LYS A 177 -9.47 6.02 -5.10
N PRO A 178 -10.45 6.40 -5.94
CA PRO A 178 -10.96 5.55 -7.02
C PRO A 178 -9.83 5.03 -7.92
N VAL A 179 -9.95 3.77 -8.36
CA VAL A 179 -9.04 3.14 -9.31
C VAL A 179 -9.82 2.20 -10.22
N ASP A 180 -9.53 2.24 -11.52
CA ASP A 180 -10.11 1.33 -12.49
C ASP A 180 -9.35 0.00 -12.47
N VAL A 181 -9.86 -0.97 -11.69
CA VAL A 181 -9.25 -2.30 -11.52
C VAL A 181 -9.17 -3.08 -12.84
N SER A 182 -10.02 -2.77 -13.82
CA SER A 182 -10.04 -3.49 -15.10
C SER A 182 -8.76 -3.33 -15.92
N LYS A 183 -7.99 -2.25 -15.68
CA LYS A 183 -6.69 -1.99 -16.32
C LYS A 183 -5.55 -2.88 -15.80
N PHE A 184 -5.75 -3.59 -14.70
CA PHE A 184 -4.67 -4.31 -14.02
C PHE A 184 -4.82 -5.82 -14.21
N GLY A 185 -3.68 -6.48 -14.47
CA GLY A 185 -3.56 -7.92 -14.29
C GLY A 185 -3.43 -8.29 -12.83
N ILE A 186 -2.57 -7.60 -12.08
CA ILE A 186 -2.37 -7.80 -10.64
C ILE A 186 -2.28 -6.45 -9.91
N ILE A 187 -3.06 -6.29 -8.86
CA ILE A 187 -2.83 -5.30 -7.81
C ILE A 187 -2.46 -6.06 -6.55
N TYR A 188 -1.39 -5.66 -5.85
CA TYR A 188 -1.11 -6.18 -4.52
C TYR A 188 -0.82 -5.07 -3.52
N ALA A 189 -1.17 -5.31 -2.26
CA ALA A 189 -0.96 -4.37 -1.17
C ALA A 189 -0.72 -5.10 0.16
N GLY A 190 0.45 -4.89 0.76
CA GLY A 190 0.67 -5.27 2.16
C GLY A 190 -0.27 -4.46 3.07
N ALA A 191 -1.04 -5.13 3.93
CA ALA A 191 -2.15 -4.48 4.63
C ALA A 191 -1.71 -3.35 5.58
N GLN A 192 -0.50 -3.44 6.14
CA GLN A 192 0.03 -2.62 7.24
C GLN A 192 0.17 -1.12 7.00
N LYS A 193 -0.17 -0.61 5.81
CA LYS A 193 -0.06 0.81 5.48
C LYS A 193 -1.43 1.49 5.41
N ASN A 194 -2.35 1.01 4.57
CA ASN A 194 -3.64 1.69 4.37
C ASN A 194 -4.88 0.79 4.55
N LEU A 195 -4.71 -0.51 4.78
CA LEU A 195 -5.81 -1.48 4.79
C LEU A 195 -6.06 -2.10 6.18
N GLY A 196 -5.01 -2.44 6.93
CA GLY A 196 -5.15 -3.23 8.16
C GLY A 196 -3.82 -3.39 8.89
N PRO A 197 -3.70 -4.38 9.79
CA PRO A 197 -2.45 -4.68 10.48
C PRO A 197 -1.49 -5.45 9.58
N ALA A 198 -0.22 -5.54 10.00
CA ALA A 198 0.72 -6.46 9.37
C ALA A 198 0.27 -7.91 9.54
N GLY A 199 0.53 -8.75 8.52
CA GLY A 199 0.22 -10.18 8.53
C GLY A 199 -0.59 -10.65 7.32
N ALA A 200 -1.36 -9.75 6.69
CA ALA A 200 -2.10 -10.02 5.46
C ALA A 200 -1.60 -9.16 4.29
N THR A 201 -1.78 -9.69 3.09
CA THR A 201 -1.46 -9.05 1.81
C THR A 201 -2.66 -9.23 0.90
N LEU A 202 -3.29 -8.13 0.54
CA LEU A 202 -4.36 -8.13 -0.46
C LEU A 202 -3.74 -8.36 -1.84
N VAL A 203 -4.32 -9.26 -2.62
CA VAL A 203 -4.00 -9.46 -4.04
C VAL A 203 -5.31 -9.47 -4.83
N ILE A 204 -5.42 -8.63 -5.85
CA ILE A 204 -6.50 -8.64 -6.82
C ILE A 204 -5.88 -9.07 -8.15
N ILE A 205 -6.37 -10.18 -8.72
CA ILE A 205 -5.70 -10.84 -9.84
C ILE A 205 -6.68 -11.23 -10.93
N LYS A 206 -6.38 -10.86 -12.18
CA LYS A 206 -7.13 -11.28 -13.37
C LYS A 206 -6.87 -12.76 -13.61
N LYS A 207 -7.92 -13.57 -13.76
CA LYS A 207 -7.79 -15.04 -13.79
C LYS A 207 -7.09 -15.59 -15.03
N ASP A 208 -7.32 -14.97 -16.20
CA ASP A 208 -6.90 -15.48 -17.51
C ASP A 208 -5.39 -15.33 -17.78
N ILE A 209 -4.67 -14.52 -16.99
CA ILE A 209 -3.22 -14.32 -17.15
C ILE A 209 -2.40 -15.47 -16.56
N LEU A 210 -3.01 -16.32 -15.72
CA LEU A 210 -2.32 -17.37 -14.95
C LEU A 210 -2.19 -18.69 -15.73
N GLY A 211 -1.23 -19.52 -15.33
CA GLY A 211 -1.03 -20.86 -15.90
C GLY A 211 -0.28 -20.90 -17.23
N ASN A 212 0.18 -19.74 -17.74
CA ASN A 212 0.78 -19.60 -19.07
C ASN A 212 2.31 -19.55 -19.07
N THR A 213 2.97 -19.84 -17.95
CA THR A 213 4.43 -19.64 -17.80
C THR A 213 5.28 -20.81 -18.28
N GLY A 214 4.74 -22.04 -18.30
CA GLY A 214 5.54 -23.26 -18.50
C GLY A 214 6.46 -23.61 -17.32
N ARG A 215 6.41 -22.86 -16.21
CA ARG A 215 7.23 -23.12 -15.02
C ARG A 215 6.54 -24.13 -14.10
N THR A 216 7.34 -24.92 -13.40
CA THR A 216 6.87 -25.60 -12.19
C THR A 216 6.90 -24.60 -11.04
N ILE A 217 5.72 -24.24 -10.52
CA ILE A 217 5.57 -23.27 -9.43
C ILE A 217 5.32 -24.01 -8.11
N PRO A 218 6.13 -23.79 -7.05
CA PRO A 218 5.85 -24.36 -5.74
C PRO A 218 4.48 -23.95 -5.21
N SER A 219 3.78 -24.84 -4.52
CA SER A 219 2.35 -24.66 -4.23
C SER A 219 2.00 -23.40 -3.45
N MET A 220 2.82 -23.01 -2.47
CA MET A 220 2.63 -21.78 -1.69
C MET A 220 2.88 -20.50 -2.50
N LEU A 221 3.50 -20.60 -3.67
CA LEU A 221 3.79 -19.48 -4.57
C LEU A 221 2.87 -19.48 -5.80
N ASP A 222 1.97 -20.45 -5.97
CA ASP A 222 1.07 -20.53 -7.13
C ASP A 222 -0.27 -19.84 -6.84
N TYR A 223 -0.59 -18.77 -7.58
CA TYR A 223 -1.85 -18.06 -7.39
C TYR A 223 -3.08 -18.93 -7.71
N GLN A 224 -3.00 -19.87 -8.67
CA GLN A 224 -4.13 -20.74 -9.01
C GLN A 224 -4.48 -21.67 -7.85
N ILE A 225 -3.48 -22.11 -7.08
CA ILE A 225 -3.70 -22.92 -5.88
C ILE A 225 -4.39 -22.09 -4.79
N HIS A 226 -3.96 -20.85 -4.58
CA HIS A 226 -4.61 -19.94 -3.63
C HIS A 226 -6.04 -19.58 -4.06
N ILE A 227 -6.29 -19.36 -5.35
CA ILE A 227 -7.64 -19.15 -5.89
C ILE A 227 -8.53 -20.37 -5.65
N LYS A 228 -8.05 -21.56 -6.02
CA LYS A 228 -8.80 -22.81 -5.81
C LYS A 228 -9.08 -23.09 -4.33
N GLY A 229 -8.16 -22.69 -3.46
CA GLY A 229 -8.31 -22.81 -2.01
C GLY A 229 -9.06 -21.65 -1.34
N GLU A 230 -9.53 -20.66 -2.11
CA GLU A 230 -10.20 -19.45 -1.61
C GLU A 230 -9.35 -18.71 -0.55
N SER A 231 -8.05 -18.52 -0.84
CA SER A 231 -7.00 -18.04 0.09
C SER A 231 -6.79 -18.87 1.36
N MET A 232 -7.47 -20.01 1.48
CA MET A 232 -7.37 -20.93 2.59
C MET A 232 -6.70 -22.23 2.15
N PHE A 233 -5.77 -22.20 1.20
CA PHE A 233 -4.99 -23.39 0.83
C PHE A 233 -4.23 -23.96 2.04
N ASN A 234 -3.62 -23.08 2.84
CA ASN A 234 -3.13 -23.35 4.19
C ASN A 234 -3.86 -22.45 5.21
N THR A 235 -3.44 -22.50 6.48
CA THR A 235 -4.01 -21.64 7.53
C THR A 235 -3.77 -20.15 7.21
N PRO A 236 -4.82 -19.34 7.00
CA PRO A 236 -4.67 -17.92 6.70
C PRO A 236 -4.42 -17.09 7.97
N PRO A 237 -3.99 -15.81 7.85
CA PRO A 237 -3.77 -14.93 8.99
C PRO A 237 -5.12 -14.37 9.50
N VAL A 238 -5.88 -15.21 10.21
CA VAL A 238 -7.29 -14.97 10.58
C VAL A 238 -7.54 -13.59 11.21
N PHE A 239 -6.70 -13.18 12.16
CA PHE A 239 -6.84 -11.89 12.84
C PHE A 239 -6.58 -10.70 11.90
N ALA A 240 -5.56 -10.80 11.04
CA ALA A 240 -5.21 -9.71 10.13
C ALA A 240 -6.28 -9.51 9.04
N ILE A 241 -6.90 -10.60 8.58
CA ILE A 241 -8.04 -10.55 7.64
C ILE A 241 -9.24 -9.89 8.31
N TYR A 242 -9.59 -10.32 9.53
CA TYR A 242 -10.71 -9.74 10.27
C TYR A 242 -10.55 -8.24 10.52
N VAL A 243 -9.37 -7.79 10.97
CA VAL A 243 -9.14 -6.36 11.19
C VAL A 243 -9.17 -5.56 9.87
N SER A 244 -8.69 -6.14 8.77
CA SER A 244 -8.80 -5.53 7.45
C SER A 244 -10.26 -5.40 7.01
N MET A 245 -11.09 -6.42 7.25
CA MET A 245 -12.54 -6.38 7.02
C MET A 245 -13.20 -5.24 7.81
N LEU A 246 -12.94 -5.14 9.12
CA LEU A 246 -13.47 -4.07 9.97
C LEU A 246 -13.08 -2.67 9.46
N ASN A 247 -11.84 -2.50 8.98
CA ASN A 247 -11.40 -1.23 8.44
C ASN A 247 -12.09 -0.88 7.10
N LEU A 248 -12.37 -1.88 6.25
CA LEU A 248 -13.15 -1.70 5.02
C LEU A 248 -14.62 -1.33 5.32
N GLU A 249 -15.24 -1.94 6.34
CA GLU A 249 -16.57 -1.54 6.81
C GLU A 249 -16.59 -0.09 7.29
N TYR A 250 -15.60 0.29 8.10
CA TYR A 250 -15.46 1.66 8.58
C TYR A 250 -15.32 2.62 7.40
N MET A 251 -14.43 2.35 6.45
CA MET A 251 -14.26 3.15 5.24
C MET A 251 -15.56 3.32 4.47
N LYS A 252 -16.32 2.25 4.27
CA LYS A 252 -17.61 2.29 3.59
C LYS A 252 -18.59 3.19 4.34
N ALA A 253 -18.66 3.07 5.66
CA ALA A 253 -19.49 3.93 6.51
C ALA A 253 -19.05 5.41 6.48
N GLN A 254 -17.79 5.71 6.17
CA GLN A 254 -17.27 7.07 5.99
C GLN A 254 -17.60 7.70 4.62
N GLY A 255 -18.38 7.02 3.77
CA GLY A 255 -18.78 7.50 2.45
C GLY A 255 -17.98 6.90 1.29
N GLY A 256 -17.22 5.83 1.52
CA GLY A 256 -16.48 5.12 0.48
C GLY A 256 -15.29 5.89 -0.10
N LEU A 257 -14.80 5.46 -1.28
CA LEU A 257 -13.57 5.98 -1.87
C LEU A 257 -13.61 7.47 -2.17
N GLU A 258 -14.73 8.01 -2.66
CA GLU A 258 -14.83 9.43 -3.01
C GLU A 258 -14.69 10.34 -1.78
N ALA A 259 -15.37 10.00 -0.69
CA ALA A 259 -15.28 10.74 0.56
C ALA A 259 -13.87 10.65 1.17
N ILE A 260 -13.23 9.48 1.08
CA ILE A 260 -11.86 9.27 1.55
C ILE A 260 -10.85 10.02 0.69
N ALA A 261 -11.00 10.03 -0.64
CA ALA A 261 -10.14 10.76 -1.56
C ALA A 261 -10.11 12.24 -1.22
N LYS A 262 -11.30 12.85 -1.07
CA LYS A 262 -11.43 14.26 -0.68
C LYS A 262 -10.77 14.57 0.66
N LYS A 263 -10.97 13.72 1.68
CA LYS A 263 -10.31 13.88 2.99
C LYS A 263 -8.78 13.78 2.89
N ASN A 264 -8.28 12.89 2.04
CA ASN A 264 -6.85 12.72 1.84
C ASN A 264 -6.23 13.90 1.09
N GLU A 265 -6.90 14.43 0.07
CA GLU A 265 -6.52 15.66 -0.63
C GLU A 265 -6.47 16.86 0.33
N GLU A 266 -7.48 17.02 1.19
CA GLU A 266 -7.53 18.10 2.18
C GLU A 266 -6.35 18.03 3.16
N LYS A 267 -6.09 16.86 3.74
CA LYS A 267 -4.94 16.64 4.65
C LYS A 267 -3.62 16.95 3.97
N ALA A 268 -3.42 16.44 2.75
CA ALA A 268 -2.18 16.65 2.01
C ALA A 268 -2.00 18.12 1.63
N ALA A 269 -3.07 18.79 1.17
CA ALA A 269 -3.05 20.20 0.81
C ALA A 269 -2.66 21.08 2.00
N LEU A 270 -3.24 20.86 3.18
CA LEU A 270 -2.87 21.61 4.39
C LEU A 270 -1.38 21.50 4.71
N LEU A 271 -0.84 20.29 4.70
CA LEU A 271 0.56 20.06 5.05
C LEU A 271 1.51 20.58 3.96
N TYR A 272 1.21 20.36 2.69
CA TYR A 272 2.02 20.90 1.59
C TYR A 272 1.99 22.42 1.53
N ASN A 273 0.84 23.05 1.83
CA ASN A 273 0.74 24.51 1.91
C ASN A 273 1.60 25.08 3.04
N GLU A 274 1.67 24.41 4.19
CA GLU A 274 2.60 24.81 5.25
C GLU A 274 4.05 24.68 4.78
N ILE A 275 4.43 23.54 4.20
CA ILE A 275 5.80 23.32 3.73
C ILE A 275 6.21 24.35 2.66
N ASP A 276 5.32 24.67 1.73
CA ASP A 276 5.62 25.59 0.62
C ASP A 276 5.72 27.07 1.07
N ASN A 277 5.02 27.46 2.14
CA ASN A 277 4.99 28.84 2.62
C ASN A 277 5.90 29.09 3.84
N ASN A 278 6.39 28.03 4.48
CA ASN A 278 7.25 28.15 5.65
C ASN A 278 8.73 28.19 5.23
N PRO A 279 9.48 29.27 5.58
CA PRO A 279 10.86 29.43 5.14
C PRO A 279 11.82 28.40 5.76
N SER A 280 11.46 27.73 6.85
CA SER A 280 12.28 26.73 7.54
C SER A 280 12.29 25.36 6.83
N PHE A 281 11.29 25.07 6.01
CA PHE A 281 11.10 23.75 5.39
C PHE A 281 11.26 23.78 3.88
N ILE A 282 11.53 22.61 3.30
CA ILE A 282 11.55 22.39 1.87
C ILE A 282 11.06 20.97 1.55
N ASN A 283 10.30 20.83 0.47
CA ASN A 283 9.98 19.56 -0.14
C ASN A 283 10.64 19.50 -1.52
N ASN A 284 11.50 18.49 -1.72
CA ASN A 284 12.27 18.32 -2.95
C ASN A 284 11.52 17.50 -4.01
N VAL A 285 10.26 17.12 -3.78
CA VAL A 285 9.46 16.33 -4.72
C VAL A 285 8.81 17.26 -5.74
N ALA A 286 8.85 16.88 -7.02
CA ALA A 286 8.13 17.58 -8.09
C ALA A 286 6.65 17.75 -7.70
N LYS A 287 6.12 18.97 -7.79
CA LYS A 287 4.83 19.34 -7.17
C LYS A 287 3.67 18.47 -7.70
N GLU A 288 3.68 18.19 -8.99
CA GLU A 288 2.74 17.35 -9.72
C GLU A 288 2.76 15.88 -9.28
N ASP A 289 3.89 15.41 -8.72
CA ASP A 289 4.11 14.01 -8.35
C ASP A 289 4.02 13.78 -6.83
N ARG A 290 3.76 14.83 -6.05
CA ARG A 290 3.65 14.76 -4.57
C ARG A 290 2.62 13.74 -4.10
N SER A 291 3.02 12.85 -3.20
CA SER A 291 2.15 11.83 -2.61
C SER A 291 1.09 12.43 -1.71
N LEU A 292 -0.16 11.95 -1.84
CA LEU A 292 -1.22 12.27 -0.87
C LEU A 292 -1.11 11.47 0.43
N MET A 293 -0.29 10.42 0.45
CA MET A 293 -0.19 9.46 1.56
C MET A 293 1.05 9.66 2.42
N ASN A 294 2.18 10.02 1.81
CA ASN A 294 3.48 10.13 2.48
C ASN A 294 4.15 11.45 2.10
N VAL A 295 3.96 12.46 2.94
CA VAL A 295 4.55 13.77 2.73
C VAL A 295 5.96 13.80 3.31
N VAL A 296 6.97 13.91 2.44
CA VAL A 296 8.38 14.04 2.84
C VAL A 296 8.78 15.52 2.86
N PHE A 297 9.65 15.90 3.77
CA PHE A 297 10.17 17.27 3.84
C PHE A 297 11.49 17.30 4.62
N LEU A 298 12.27 18.35 4.38
CA LEU A 298 13.54 18.62 5.04
C LEU A 298 13.44 19.98 5.74
N LEU A 299 14.24 20.18 6.79
CA LEU A 299 14.60 21.54 7.18
C LEU A 299 15.64 22.08 6.19
N LYS A 300 15.58 23.38 5.90
CA LYS A 300 16.64 24.05 5.13
C LYS A 300 17.96 24.10 5.91
N ASP A 301 17.87 24.14 7.25
CA ASP A 301 18.99 24.00 8.16
C ASP A 301 18.93 22.63 8.85
N ALA A 302 19.61 21.64 8.29
CA ALA A 302 19.61 20.27 8.80
C ALA A 302 20.29 20.12 10.17
N SER A 303 21.05 21.13 10.64
CA SER A 303 21.62 21.11 12.00
C SER A 303 20.54 21.13 13.09
N LYS A 304 19.34 21.60 12.73
CA LYS A 304 18.17 21.71 13.59
C LYS A 304 17.24 20.49 13.57
N ASP A 305 17.57 19.43 12.82
CA ASP A 305 16.75 18.22 12.72
C ASP A 305 16.45 17.61 14.10
N ALA A 306 17.44 17.56 14.99
CA ALA A 306 17.27 17.03 16.34
C ALA A 306 16.33 17.88 17.20
N GLU A 307 16.43 19.21 17.08
CA GLU A 307 15.59 20.17 17.79
C GLU A 307 14.13 20.11 17.31
N PHE A 308 13.91 20.06 15.99
CA PHE A 308 12.56 19.92 15.43
C PHE A 308 11.92 18.58 15.81
N LEU A 309 12.70 17.49 15.79
CA LEU A 309 12.21 16.19 16.25
C LEU A 309 11.85 16.21 17.74
N ALA A 310 12.64 16.90 18.58
CA ALA A 310 12.34 17.09 19.99
C ALA A 310 11.04 17.87 20.18
N ALA A 311 10.85 18.98 19.46
CA ALA A 311 9.63 19.78 19.48
C ALA A 311 8.39 18.96 19.05
N CYS A 312 8.52 18.11 18.02
CA CYS A 312 7.49 17.17 17.63
C CYS A 312 7.14 16.19 18.77
N ASN A 313 8.16 15.57 19.39
CA ASN A 313 7.96 14.62 20.48
C ASN A 313 7.28 15.26 21.70
N GLU A 314 7.67 16.49 22.05
CA GLU A 314 7.05 17.30 23.10
C GLU A 314 5.58 17.60 22.82
N ALA A 315 5.21 17.81 21.55
CA ALA A 315 3.83 17.99 21.11
C ALA A 315 3.05 16.67 20.96
N GLY A 316 3.64 15.53 21.36
CA GLY A 316 3.00 14.22 21.27
C GLY A 316 2.98 13.62 19.86
N ILE A 317 3.71 14.20 18.92
CA ILE A 317 3.88 13.70 17.55
C ILE A 317 4.94 12.60 17.57
N SER A 318 4.64 11.48 16.90
CA SER A 318 5.50 10.30 16.86
C SER A 318 5.68 9.80 15.44
N ASN A 319 6.83 9.18 15.16
CA ASN A 319 7.15 8.54 13.89
C ASN A 319 7.17 9.47 12.66
N VAL A 320 7.55 10.74 12.85
CA VAL A 320 7.74 11.72 11.76
C VAL A 320 9.17 11.77 11.21
N LYS A 321 10.12 11.07 11.85
CA LYS A 321 11.50 10.98 11.32
C LYS A 321 11.49 10.24 9.97
N GLY A 322 12.16 10.82 8.99
CA GLY A 322 12.28 10.29 7.64
C GLY A 322 13.03 8.95 7.62
N HIS A 323 12.88 8.23 6.51
CA HIS A 323 13.57 6.95 6.36
C HIS A 323 15.09 7.16 6.29
N ARG A 324 15.86 6.26 6.92
CA ARG A 324 17.32 6.37 7.05
C ARG A 324 18.08 6.59 5.74
N SER A 325 17.52 6.16 4.60
CA SER A 325 18.14 6.31 3.28
C SER A 325 17.95 7.68 2.64
N VAL A 326 17.03 8.50 3.16
CA VAL A 326 16.72 9.83 2.61
C VAL A 326 16.89 10.96 3.63
N GLY A 327 16.89 10.64 4.93
CA GLY A 327 17.01 11.65 6.00
C GLY A 327 15.74 12.48 6.18
N GLY A 328 15.86 13.60 6.91
CA GLY A 328 14.79 14.55 7.16
C GLY A 328 13.54 13.95 7.81
N PHE A 329 12.37 14.34 7.30
CA PHE A 329 11.07 14.04 7.90
C PHE A 329 10.08 13.46 6.89
N ARG A 330 9.16 12.66 7.41
CA ARG A 330 8.05 12.08 6.66
C ARG A 330 6.81 11.98 7.53
N ALA A 331 5.75 12.65 7.11
CA ALA A 331 4.42 12.51 7.68
C ALA A 331 3.59 11.53 6.83
N SER A 332 3.29 10.34 7.38
CA SER A 332 2.40 9.40 6.70
C SER A 332 0.96 9.66 7.14
N ILE A 333 0.13 10.08 6.20
CA ILE A 333 -1.20 10.64 6.41
C ILE A 333 -2.29 9.78 5.75
N TYR A 334 -2.13 8.45 5.85
CA TYR A 334 -3.05 7.41 5.39
C TYR A 334 -4.51 7.65 5.80
N ASN A 335 -5.44 6.87 5.27
CA ASN A 335 -6.89 7.08 5.41
C ASN A 335 -7.35 7.33 6.86
N ALA A 336 -6.81 6.55 7.81
CA ALA A 336 -7.16 6.65 9.23
C ALA A 336 -6.55 7.88 9.95
N MET A 337 -5.65 8.62 9.30
CA MET A 337 -5.09 9.85 9.86
C MET A 337 -6.16 10.92 9.98
N PRO A 338 -6.47 11.39 11.20
CA PRO A 338 -7.44 12.45 11.40
C PRO A 338 -6.79 13.81 11.10
N ILE A 339 -7.58 14.76 10.59
CA ILE A 339 -7.08 16.06 10.14
C ILE A 339 -6.45 16.87 11.28
N GLU A 340 -6.92 16.69 12.53
CA GLU A 340 -6.39 17.38 13.69
C GLU A 340 -4.96 16.93 14.03
N SER A 341 -4.58 15.70 13.65
CA SER A 341 -3.18 15.28 13.78
C SER A 341 -2.28 16.00 12.79
N VAL A 342 -2.75 16.22 11.56
CA VAL A 342 -2.03 17.01 10.56
C VAL A 342 -1.89 18.45 11.04
N GLN A 343 -2.96 19.03 11.60
CA GLN A 343 -2.92 20.38 12.17
C GLN A 343 -1.92 20.48 13.33
N ALA A 344 -1.86 19.48 14.22
CA ALA A 344 -0.88 19.47 15.31
C ALA A 344 0.57 19.50 14.80
N LEU A 345 0.88 18.82 13.69
CA LEU A 345 2.20 18.91 13.05
C LEU A 345 2.46 20.30 12.46
N ILE A 346 1.46 20.87 11.76
CA ILE A 346 1.54 22.23 11.21
C ILE A 346 1.77 23.26 12.32
N ASP A 347 1.13 23.11 13.48
CA ASP A 347 1.29 24.03 14.60
C ASP A 347 2.72 24.00 15.16
N VAL A 348 3.34 22.82 15.22
CA VAL A 348 4.77 22.69 15.55
C VAL A 348 5.64 23.34 14.49
N MET A 349 5.36 23.10 13.20
CA MET A 349 6.10 23.71 12.08
C MET A 349 6.04 25.24 12.08
N LYS A 350 4.89 25.83 12.36
CA LYS A 350 4.72 27.30 12.42
C LYS A 350 5.46 27.93 13.59
N LYS A 351 5.57 27.20 14.71
CA LYS A 351 6.24 27.68 15.93
C LYS A 351 7.76 27.55 15.83
N PHE A 352 8.25 26.58 15.05
CA PHE A 352 9.67 26.26 14.88
C PHE A 352 10.36 27.14 13.85
#